data_AF-A0A816T180-F1
#
_entry.id   AF-A0A816T180-F1
#
_cell.length_a   1.000
_cell.length_b   1.000
_cell.length_c   1.000
_cell.angle_alpha   90.00
_cell.angle_beta   90.00
_cell.angle_gamma   90.00
#
_symmetry.space_group_name_H-M   'P 1'
#
loop_
_entity.id
_entity.type
_entity.pdbx_description
1 polymer ?
#
loop_
_entity_poly.entity_id
_entity_poly.type
_entity_poly.pdbx_seq_one_letter_code
_entity_poly.pdbx_strand_id
1 'polypeptide(L)'
;MLEIRLYEIYDYVTLFLIAESNITLSGKPKPFYLKQNWQRLAPYHAKIRRVEVNLMANTNITANPWRNENTMRDEGIRLGVPNSTKGNSWAGGTVSRFNSHTKIPSELRKARAGYRPVSGACFHCSYCFDSIAGVRQKLGSFSHTELDIPKFRDKQHIIDRFRNGKDLFDRGGGPIHRVNKNQIELPQLLQREPERFMYMLNRSFPNAGFRDA
;
A
#
# COMPACT_ATOMS: atom_id res chain seq x y z
N MET A 1 7.58 -3.19 -0.58
CA MET A 1 7.03 -1.84 -0.84
C MET A 1 7.36 -0.85 0.28
N LEU A 2 7.05 -1.13 1.56
CA LEU A 2 7.36 -0.21 2.65
C LEU A 2 8.86 0.16 2.71
N GLU A 3 9.73 -0.83 2.62
CA GLU A 3 11.18 -0.65 2.62
C GLU A 3 11.69 0.31 1.54
N ILE A 4 11.17 0.21 0.32
CA ILE A 4 11.51 1.12 -0.78
C ILE A 4 11.17 2.56 -0.36
N ARG A 5 9.98 2.79 0.19
CA ARG A 5 9.60 4.12 0.67
C ARG A 5 10.51 4.61 1.79
N LEU A 6 10.83 3.74 2.75
CA LEU A 6 11.74 4.09 3.83
C LEU A 6 13.09 4.54 3.26
N TYR A 7 13.65 3.79 2.30
CA TYR A 7 14.91 4.14 1.62
C TYR A 7 14.82 5.49 0.90
N GLU A 8 13.84 5.68 0.02
CA GLU A 8 13.78 6.87 -0.85
C GLU A 8 13.67 8.18 -0.06
N ILE A 9 12.97 8.19 1.08
CA ILE A 9 12.69 9.43 1.82
C ILE A 9 13.36 9.50 3.20
N TYR A 10 14.22 8.53 3.55
CA TYR A 10 14.81 8.44 4.90
C TYR A 10 15.50 9.74 5.32
N ASP A 11 16.29 10.33 4.43
CA ASP A 11 17.11 11.51 4.72
C ASP A 11 16.29 12.80 4.80
N TYR A 12 15.09 12.80 4.22
CA TYR A 12 14.23 13.98 4.14
C TYR A 12 13.16 14.04 5.23
N VAL A 13 12.95 12.95 5.98
CA VAL A 13 11.95 12.91 7.06
C VAL A 13 12.60 12.83 8.43
N THR A 14 11.94 13.44 9.41
CA THR A 14 12.34 13.32 10.82
C THR A 14 11.82 12.03 11.45
N LEU A 15 10.59 11.63 11.10
CA LEU A 15 9.91 10.48 11.70
C LEU A 15 8.95 9.82 10.71
N PHE A 16 8.98 8.50 10.66
CA PHE A 16 7.97 7.64 10.05
C PHE A 16 7.02 7.13 11.13
N LEU A 17 5.77 7.59 11.09
CA LEU A 17 4.69 6.98 11.86
C LEU A 17 4.08 5.84 11.04
N ILE A 18 4.24 4.59 11.49
CA ILE A 18 3.71 3.42 10.78
C ILE A 18 2.64 2.74 11.63
N ALA A 19 1.39 2.95 11.26
CA ALA A 19 0.25 2.28 11.86
C ALA A 19 -0.11 1.00 11.10
N GLU A 20 -0.21 -0.12 11.83
CA GLU A 20 -0.66 -1.40 11.31
C GLU A 20 -1.79 -1.95 12.17
N SER A 21 -2.88 -2.40 11.52
CA SER A 21 -4.02 -3.05 12.18
C SER A 21 -3.85 -4.57 12.31
N ASN A 22 -4.51 -5.22 13.27
CA ASN A 22 -4.60 -6.68 13.36
C ASN A 22 -5.78 -7.29 12.57
N ILE A 23 -6.40 -6.51 11.68
CA ILE A 23 -7.42 -6.99 10.73
C ILE A 23 -7.14 -6.51 9.31
N THR A 24 -7.65 -7.23 8.32
CA THR A 24 -7.72 -6.80 6.91
C THR A 24 -8.86 -5.82 6.70
N LEU A 25 -8.85 -5.07 5.59
CA LEU A 25 -9.97 -4.17 5.24
C LEU A 25 -11.28 -4.97 5.09
N SER A 26 -11.19 -6.19 4.57
CA SER A 26 -12.28 -7.17 4.51
C SER A 26 -12.72 -7.76 5.87
N GLY A 27 -12.13 -7.32 6.99
CA GLY A 27 -12.53 -7.71 8.35
C GLY A 27 -11.96 -9.03 8.86
N LYS A 28 -11.04 -9.66 8.13
CA LYS A 28 -10.40 -10.93 8.53
C LYS A 28 -9.26 -10.66 9.52
N PRO A 29 -9.05 -11.49 10.55
CA PRO A 29 -7.89 -11.36 11.43
C PRO A 29 -6.58 -11.48 10.66
N LYS A 30 -5.56 -10.71 11.06
CA LYS A 30 -4.21 -10.84 10.53
C LYS A 30 -3.17 -10.53 11.62
N PRO A 31 -1.97 -11.11 11.55
CA PRO A 31 -0.88 -10.68 12.42
C PRO A 31 -0.43 -9.25 12.09
N PHE A 32 0.34 -8.67 13.00
CA PHE A 32 1.14 -7.48 12.72
C PHE A 32 2.37 -7.89 11.90
N TYR A 33 2.30 -7.82 10.58
CA TYR A 33 3.39 -8.21 9.68
C TYR A 33 4.63 -7.35 9.88
N LEU A 34 4.45 -6.07 10.23
CA LEU A 34 5.56 -5.17 10.55
C LEU A 34 6.34 -5.66 11.77
N LYS A 35 5.64 -6.19 12.78
CA LYS A 35 6.26 -6.78 13.96
C LYS A 35 7.04 -8.06 13.62
N GLN A 36 6.44 -8.94 12.82
CA GLN A 36 7.07 -10.19 12.38
C GLN A 36 8.30 -9.97 11.50
N ASN A 37 8.31 -8.87 10.74
CA ASN A 37 9.39 -8.53 9.81
C ASN A 37 10.28 -7.39 10.32
N TRP A 38 10.24 -7.08 11.62
CA TRP A 38 10.85 -5.87 12.17
C TRP A 38 12.34 -5.77 11.89
N GLN A 39 13.06 -6.88 11.99
CA GLN A 39 14.52 -6.93 11.76
C GLN A 39 14.92 -6.54 10.34
N ARG A 40 14.05 -6.77 9.34
CA ARG A 40 14.33 -6.38 7.95
C ARG A 40 14.41 -4.87 7.76
N LEU A 41 13.87 -4.11 8.71
CA LEU A 41 13.87 -2.65 8.69
C LEU A 41 14.88 -2.05 9.67
N ALA A 42 15.82 -2.84 10.21
CA ALA A 42 16.82 -2.40 11.17
C ALA A 42 17.56 -1.10 10.76
N PRO A 43 17.95 -0.89 9.49
CA PRO A 43 18.59 0.36 9.06
C PRO A 43 17.72 1.62 9.27
N TYR A 44 16.40 1.47 9.38
CA TYR A 44 15.45 2.59 9.44
C TYR A 44 14.87 2.80 10.85
N HIS A 45 15.15 1.92 11.82
CA HIS A 45 14.49 1.91 13.13
C HIS A 45 14.59 3.25 13.87
N ALA A 46 15.72 3.96 13.74
CA ALA A 46 15.96 5.24 14.41
C ALA A 46 14.88 6.30 14.12
N LYS A 47 14.21 6.21 12.96
CA LYS A 47 13.15 7.14 12.57
C LYS A 47 11.76 6.50 12.55
N ILE A 48 11.57 5.24 12.95
CA ILE A 48 10.26 4.59 12.89
C ILE A 48 9.58 4.59 14.26
N ARG A 49 8.41 5.22 14.35
CA ARG A 49 7.43 5.01 15.41
C ARG A 49 6.34 4.06 14.93
N ARG A 50 6.31 2.86 15.51
CA ARG A 50 5.30 1.83 15.21
C ARG A 50 4.04 2.02 16.06
N VAL A 51 2.88 1.87 15.43
CA VAL A 51 1.57 1.97 16.09
C VAL A 51 0.78 0.69 15.79
N GLU A 52 0.47 -0.08 16.83
CA GLU A 52 -0.38 -1.26 16.71
C GLU A 52 -1.85 -0.84 16.90
N VAL A 53 -2.66 -1.05 15.86
CA VAL A 53 -4.09 -0.71 15.86
C VAL A 53 -4.89 -1.99 16.13
N ASN A 54 -5.25 -2.23 17.39
CA ASN A 54 -5.99 -3.42 17.78
C ASN A 54 -7.51 -3.19 17.64
N LEU A 55 -8.09 -3.64 16.53
CA LEU A 55 -9.54 -3.52 16.29
C LEU A 55 -10.33 -4.78 16.62
N MET A 56 -9.64 -5.93 16.77
CA MET A 56 -10.26 -7.17 17.26
C MET A 56 -10.76 -7.00 18.71
N ALA A 57 -10.02 -6.26 19.54
CA ALA A 57 -10.35 -6.08 20.95
C ALA A 57 -11.42 -4.99 21.22
N ASN A 58 -11.69 -4.11 20.26
CA ASN A 58 -12.47 -2.88 20.44
C ASN A 58 -13.74 -2.78 19.57
N THR A 59 -14.28 -3.92 19.13
CA THR A 59 -15.60 -4.09 18.46
C THR A 59 -16.02 -2.93 17.54
N ASN A 60 -15.37 -2.82 16.38
CA ASN A 60 -15.82 -1.97 15.26
C ASN A 60 -15.51 -2.60 13.89
N ILE A 61 -15.44 -3.93 13.83
CA ILE A 61 -15.34 -4.66 12.56
C ILE A 61 -16.73 -4.76 11.97
N THR A 62 -16.88 -4.33 10.74
CA THR A 62 -18.16 -4.35 10.04
C THR A 62 -18.05 -5.16 8.77
N ALA A 63 -19.20 -5.62 8.26
CA ALA A 63 -19.29 -6.21 6.92
C ALA A 63 -18.93 -5.23 5.81
N ASN A 64 -18.92 -3.92 6.09
CA ASN A 64 -18.53 -2.89 5.13
C ASN A 64 -17.00 -2.66 5.20
N PRO A 65 -16.24 -3.08 4.18
CA PRO A 65 -14.79 -3.00 4.24
C PRO A 65 -14.25 -1.56 4.13
N TRP A 66 -15.02 -0.62 3.57
CA TRP A 66 -14.68 0.80 3.57
C TRP A 66 -14.76 1.42 4.95
N ARG A 67 -15.73 0.98 5.78
CA ARG A 67 -15.81 1.41 7.18
C ARG A 67 -14.63 0.89 7.97
N ASN A 68 -14.23 -0.37 7.76
CA ASN A 68 -13.03 -0.94 8.39
C ASN A 68 -11.77 -0.16 7.97
N GLU A 69 -11.63 0.17 6.68
CA GLU A 69 -10.51 0.99 6.17
C GLU A 69 -10.44 2.37 6.85
N ASN A 70 -11.57 3.05 6.99
CA ASN A 70 -11.61 4.35 7.66
C ASN A 70 -11.23 4.23 9.14
N THR A 71 -11.83 3.27 9.86
CA THR A 71 -11.54 3.03 11.29
C THR A 71 -10.05 2.76 11.53
N MET A 72 -9.42 1.90 10.72
CA MET A 72 -7.99 1.58 10.87
C MET A 72 -7.09 2.81 10.74
N ARG A 73 -7.42 3.69 9.79
CA ARG A 73 -6.61 4.88 9.50
C ARG A 73 -6.74 5.92 10.60
N ASP A 74 -7.98 6.18 11.00
CA ASP A 74 -8.27 7.21 11.99
C ASP A 74 -7.74 6.79 13.37
N GLU A 75 -7.91 5.52 13.73
CA GLU A 75 -7.37 4.97 14.98
C GLU A 75 -5.83 4.94 14.98
N GLY A 76 -5.21 4.64 13.83
CA GLY A 76 -3.75 4.70 13.69
C GLY A 76 -3.16 6.08 13.97
N ILE A 77 -3.82 7.15 13.54
CA ILE A 77 -3.38 8.51 13.87
C ILE A 77 -3.67 8.86 15.33
N ARG A 78 -4.87 8.53 15.82
CA ARG A 78 -5.24 8.80 17.22
C ARG A 78 -4.23 8.20 18.20
N LEU A 79 -3.77 6.98 17.94
CA LEU A 79 -2.76 6.29 18.77
C LEU A 79 -1.33 6.80 18.50
N GLY A 80 -1.03 7.16 17.26
CA GLY A 80 0.31 7.58 16.85
C GLY A 80 0.66 9.04 17.17
N VAL A 81 -0.35 9.90 17.25
CA VAL A 81 -0.23 11.36 17.44
C VAL A 81 -1.19 11.78 18.56
N PRO A 82 -0.76 11.69 19.83
CA PRO A 82 -1.58 12.14 20.96
C PRO A 82 -1.97 13.62 20.78
N ASN A 83 -3.23 13.96 21.07
CA ASN A 83 -3.84 15.30 20.91
C ASN A 83 -4.19 15.75 19.48
N SER A 84 -4.21 14.86 18.48
CA SER A 84 -4.77 15.19 17.16
C SER A 84 -6.28 15.48 17.26
N THR A 85 -6.74 16.68 16.87
CA THR A 85 -8.16 17.03 16.86
C THR A 85 -8.83 16.68 15.51
N LYS A 86 -10.08 16.22 15.56
CA LYS A 86 -10.92 16.00 14.36
C LYS A 86 -11.18 17.35 13.67
N GLY A 87 -10.79 17.53 12.41
CA GLY A 87 -10.82 18.82 11.73
C GLY A 87 -11.35 18.72 10.30
N ASN A 88 -12.23 19.64 9.91
CA ASN A 88 -12.95 19.61 8.63
C ASN A 88 -12.00 19.69 7.41
N SER A 89 -11.94 18.60 6.62
CA SER A 89 -11.64 18.46 5.18
C SER A 89 -10.20 18.58 4.62
N TRP A 90 -9.75 17.59 3.82
CA TRP A 90 -8.55 17.67 2.95
C TRP A 90 -8.53 16.54 1.90
N ALA A 91 -7.69 16.63 0.84
CA ALA A 91 -7.65 15.59 -0.18
C ALA A 91 -6.35 15.37 -0.95
N GLY A 92 -5.95 14.11 -0.95
CA GLY A 92 -4.92 13.59 -1.84
C GLY A 92 -3.67 13.16 -1.07
N GLY A 93 -2.62 12.84 -1.81
CA GLY A 93 -1.28 12.97 -1.25
C GLY A 93 -1.06 14.46 -1.07
N THR A 94 -1.22 14.91 0.14
CA THR A 94 -1.20 16.34 0.41
C THR A 94 -0.28 16.59 1.59
N VAL A 95 0.18 17.81 1.73
CA VAL A 95 1.11 18.20 2.80
C VAL A 95 0.32 19.03 3.78
N SER A 96 0.25 18.57 5.04
CA SER A 96 -0.29 19.37 6.14
C SER A 96 0.87 19.75 7.03
N ARG A 97 0.95 21.02 7.45
CA ARG A 97 1.87 21.38 8.52
C ARG A 97 1.42 20.65 9.77
N PHE A 98 2.34 19.92 10.39
CA PHE A 98 2.10 19.23 11.65
C PHE A 98 1.90 20.27 12.76
N ASN A 99 0.72 20.31 13.37
CA ASN A 99 0.41 21.11 14.55
C ASN A 99 -0.78 20.50 15.33
N SER A 100 -1.20 21.15 16.42
CA SER A 100 -2.31 20.70 17.29
C SER A 100 -3.68 20.55 16.60
N HIS A 101 -3.83 20.98 15.34
CA HIS A 101 -5.07 20.95 14.57
C HIS A 101 -5.01 19.97 13.38
N THR A 102 -4.11 18.97 13.42
CA THR A 102 -3.89 18.03 12.32
C THR A 102 -5.12 17.15 12.06
N LYS A 103 -5.66 17.20 10.83
CA LYS A 103 -6.86 16.47 10.38
C LYS A 103 -6.61 14.95 10.25
N ILE A 104 -7.65 14.13 10.45
CA ILE A 104 -7.58 12.66 10.43
C ILE A 104 -7.59 12.06 8.99
N PRO A 105 -6.94 10.91 8.72
CA PRO A 105 -6.64 10.46 7.36
C PRO A 105 -7.83 10.07 6.48
N SER A 106 -8.96 9.64 7.05
CA SER A 106 -10.15 9.33 6.24
C SER A 106 -10.74 10.58 5.60
N GLU A 107 -10.72 11.70 6.33
CA GLU A 107 -11.11 13.01 5.83
C GLU A 107 -10.12 13.51 4.80
N LEU A 108 -8.80 13.33 5.06
CA LEU A 108 -7.71 13.58 4.12
C LEU A 108 -7.85 12.87 2.76
N ARG A 109 -8.68 11.84 2.65
CA ARG A 109 -8.88 11.12 1.38
C ARG A 109 -10.02 11.68 0.53
N LYS A 110 -11.00 12.37 1.12
CA LYS A 110 -12.31 12.61 0.47
C LYS A 110 -12.41 13.90 -0.35
N ALA A 111 -11.65 14.96 -0.11
CA ALA A 111 -11.84 16.25 -0.83
C ALA A 111 -11.25 16.30 -2.28
N ARG A 112 -11.13 15.16 -2.99
CA ARG A 112 -10.29 15.00 -4.21
C ARG A 112 -10.69 15.88 -5.39
N ALA A 113 -11.89 16.44 -5.36
CA ALA A 113 -12.48 17.19 -6.46
C ALA A 113 -11.76 18.53 -6.79
N GLY A 114 -10.85 19.02 -5.93
CA GLY A 114 -10.22 20.33 -6.09
C GLY A 114 -8.74 20.36 -6.52
N TYR A 115 -8.09 19.22 -6.74
CA TYR A 115 -6.62 19.17 -6.94
C TYR A 115 -6.22 18.95 -8.39
N ARG A 116 -5.18 19.65 -8.83
CA ARG A 116 -4.51 19.39 -10.11
C ARG A 116 -3.46 18.29 -9.90
N PRO A 117 -3.57 17.13 -10.55
CA PRO A 117 -2.55 16.09 -10.45
C PRO A 117 -1.24 16.58 -11.07
N VAL A 118 -0.13 16.33 -10.38
CA VAL A 118 1.21 16.57 -10.90
C VAL A 118 1.71 15.26 -11.51
N SER A 119 2.01 15.28 -12.81
CA SER A 119 2.58 14.11 -13.50
C SER A 119 3.96 13.79 -12.93
N GLY A 120 4.26 12.50 -12.73
CA GLY A 120 5.55 12.05 -12.21
C GLY A 120 5.81 12.30 -10.71
N ALA A 121 4.84 12.86 -9.96
CA ALA A 121 5.08 13.23 -8.56
C ALA A 121 5.15 12.05 -7.57
N CYS A 122 4.73 10.85 -7.97
CA CYS A 122 4.88 9.66 -7.13
C CYS A 122 4.84 8.35 -7.91
N PHE A 123 5.40 7.31 -7.29
CA PHE A 123 5.20 5.92 -7.72
C PHE A 123 3.99 5.32 -7.01
N HIS A 124 3.09 4.73 -7.78
CA HIS A 124 1.99 3.93 -7.27
C HIS A 124 2.19 2.47 -7.64
N CYS A 125 2.05 1.57 -6.67
CA CYS A 125 1.97 0.16 -6.96
C CYS A 125 0.82 -0.53 -6.23
N SER A 126 -0.13 -1.03 -7.03
CA SER A 126 -1.25 -1.83 -6.52
C SER A 126 -0.83 -3.27 -6.20
N TYR A 127 -0.08 -3.96 -7.06
CA TYR A 127 0.18 -5.40 -6.92
C TYR A 127 1.67 -5.77 -7.13
N CYS A 128 2.59 -5.09 -6.46
CA CYS A 128 4.03 -5.41 -6.53
C CYS A 128 4.40 -6.57 -5.60
N PHE A 129 3.95 -7.78 -5.93
CA PHE A 129 4.29 -9.00 -5.19
C PHE A 129 5.23 -9.89 -6.01
N ASP A 130 6.17 -10.52 -5.33
CA ASP A 130 7.07 -11.53 -5.90
C ASP A 130 6.42 -12.92 -5.96
N SER A 131 5.19 -13.09 -5.45
CA SER A 131 4.48 -14.36 -5.42
C SER A 131 2.99 -14.24 -5.77
N ILE A 132 2.43 -15.29 -6.38
CA ILE A 132 1.00 -15.48 -6.60
C ILE A 132 0.27 -15.53 -5.26
N ALA A 133 0.85 -16.18 -4.26
CA ALA A 133 0.30 -16.20 -2.90
C ALA A 133 0.09 -14.77 -2.36
N GLY A 134 1.05 -13.86 -2.57
CA GLY A 134 0.94 -12.46 -2.17
C GLY A 134 -0.18 -11.71 -2.92
N VAL A 135 -0.35 -11.96 -4.22
CA VAL A 135 -1.45 -11.41 -5.01
C VAL A 135 -2.81 -11.86 -4.46
N ARG A 136 -2.97 -13.16 -4.20
CA ARG A 136 -4.21 -13.75 -3.63
C ARG A 136 -4.51 -13.27 -2.22
N GLN A 137 -3.46 -13.08 -1.41
CA GLN A 137 -3.59 -12.50 -0.08
C GLN A 137 -4.12 -11.07 -0.17
N LYS A 138 -3.56 -10.24 -1.07
CA LYS A 138 -4.04 -8.87 -1.28
C LYS A 138 -5.51 -8.87 -1.70
N LEU A 139 -5.88 -9.68 -2.70
CA LEU A 139 -7.27 -9.82 -3.17
C LEU A 139 -8.23 -10.13 -2.02
N GLY A 140 -7.85 -11.01 -1.09
CA GLY A 140 -8.70 -11.36 0.04
C GLY A 140 -8.75 -10.33 1.18
N SER A 141 -7.99 -9.23 1.10
CA SER A 141 -7.71 -8.33 2.22
C SER A 141 -8.15 -6.88 2.03
N PHE A 142 -8.40 -6.42 0.81
CA PHE A 142 -8.69 -5.03 0.48
C PHE A 142 -10.18 -4.72 0.34
N SER A 143 -10.53 -3.44 0.15
CA SER A 143 -11.91 -2.95 0.26
C SER A 143 -12.85 -3.38 -0.86
N HIS A 144 -12.33 -3.78 -2.02
CA HIS A 144 -13.14 -4.28 -3.14
C HIS A 144 -13.33 -5.79 -3.03
N THR A 145 -14.09 -6.23 -2.02
CA THR A 145 -14.34 -7.65 -1.75
C THR A 145 -15.09 -8.35 -2.88
N GLU A 146 -15.82 -7.60 -3.71
CA GLU A 146 -16.48 -8.09 -4.92
C GLU A 146 -15.51 -8.62 -5.99
N LEU A 147 -14.23 -8.23 -5.91
CA LEU A 147 -13.18 -8.70 -6.81
C LEU A 147 -12.46 -9.96 -6.28
N ASP A 148 -12.83 -10.45 -5.11
CA ASP A 148 -12.28 -11.67 -4.53
C ASP A 148 -13.00 -12.93 -5.07
N ILE A 149 -12.87 -13.19 -6.37
CA ILE A 149 -13.56 -14.30 -7.06
C ILE A 149 -12.58 -15.31 -7.68
N PRO A 150 -12.99 -16.58 -7.91
CA PRO A 150 -12.10 -17.62 -8.46
C PRO A 150 -11.33 -17.21 -9.72
N LYS A 151 -11.99 -16.51 -10.64
CA LYS A 151 -11.39 -16.01 -11.88
C LYS A 151 -10.13 -15.15 -11.63
N PHE A 152 -10.21 -14.19 -10.71
CA PHE A 152 -9.08 -13.28 -10.43
C PHE A 152 -8.05 -13.87 -9.47
N ARG A 153 -8.37 -15.00 -8.84
CA ARG A 153 -7.45 -15.81 -8.04
C ARG A 153 -6.74 -16.87 -8.86
N ASP A 154 -7.18 -17.15 -10.08
CA ASP A 154 -6.58 -18.17 -10.93
C ASP A 154 -5.11 -17.87 -11.24
N LYS A 155 -4.28 -18.91 -11.20
CA LYS A 155 -2.83 -18.80 -11.39
C LYS A 155 -2.49 -18.33 -12.81
N GLN A 156 -3.11 -18.94 -13.82
CA GLN A 156 -2.79 -18.64 -15.22
C GLN A 156 -3.31 -17.26 -15.60
N HIS A 157 -4.49 -16.88 -15.10
CA HIS A 157 -5.00 -15.52 -15.22
C HIS A 157 -4.01 -14.51 -14.61
N ILE A 158 -3.57 -14.70 -13.36
CA ILE A 158 -2.59 -13.78 -12.73
C ILE A 158 -1.30 -13.67 -13.56
N ILE A 159 -0.74 -14.78 -14.03
CA ILE A 159 0.47 -14.77 -14.86
C ILE A 159 0.24 -14.01 -16.17
N ASP A 160 -0.84 -14.29 -16.89
CA ASP A 160 -1.19 -13.59 -18.14
C ASP A 160 -1.30 -12.08 -17.92
N ARG A 161 -2.02 -11.66 -16.86
CA ARG A 161 -2.25 -10.23 -16.61
C ARG A 161 -0.97 -9.49 -16.29
N PHE A 162 -0.11 -10.05 -15.44
CA PHE A 162 1.14 -9.41 -15.07
C PHE A 162 2.15 -9.41 -16.21
N ARG A 163 2.26 -10.51 -16.95
CA ARG A 163 3.19 -10.63 -18.08
C ARG A 163 2.79 -9.72 -19.23
N ASN A 164 1.50 -9.62 -19.53
CA ASN A 164 1.03 -8.90 -20.70
C ASN A 164 0.52 -7.48 -20.39
N GLY A 165 0.73 -7.00 -19.16
CA GLY A 165 0.32 -5.65 -18.75
C GLY A 165 -1.19 -5.44 -18.84
N LYS A 166 -2.00 -6.48 -18.60
CA LYS A 166 -3.46 -6.36 -18.64
C LYS A 166 -4.00 -6.07 -17.24
N ASP A 167 -5.16 -5.42 -17.15
CA ASP A 167 -5.86 -5.25 -15.87
C ASP A 167 -6.19 -6.61 -15.25
N LEU A 168 -5.91 -6.77 -13.96
CA LEU A 168 -6.20 -8.00 -13.23
C LEU A 168 -7.71 -8.31 -13.19
N PHE A 169 -8.53 -7.27 -13.31
CA PHE A 169 -9.97 -7.32 -13.07
C PHE A 169 -10.84 -7.16 -14.32
N ASP A 170 -10.26 -7.16 -15.52
CA ASP A 170 -11.00 -7.04 -16.78
C ASP A 170 -11.91 -5.80 -16.90
N ARG A 171 -11.54 -4.66 -16.28
CA ARG A 171 -12.40 -3.46 -16.26
C ARG A 171 -12.38 -2.62 -17.55
N GLY A 172 -11.85 -3.14 -18.64
CA GLY A 172 -11.89 -2.48 -19.95
C GLY A 172 -10.93 -1.30 -20.14
N GLY A 173 -10.08 -0.98 -19.17
CA GLY A 173 -8.93 -0.11 -19.40
C GLY A 173 -7.91 -0.89 -20.25
N GLY A 174 -7.47 -0.31 -21.38
CA GLY A 174 -6.50 -0.94 -22.27
C GLY A 174 -5.20 -1.39 -21.58
N PRO A 175 -4.26 -2.02 -22.32
CA PRO A 175 -3.03 -2.52 -21.73
C PRO A 175 -2.27 -1.41 -20.99
N ILE A 176 -1.83 -1.73 -19.78
CA ILE A 176 -0.92 -0.90 -18.98
C ILE A 176 0.36 -0.76 -19.79
N HIS A 177 0.62 0.46 -20.24
CA HIS A 177 1.79 0.77 -21.05
C HIS A 177 3.08 0.45 -20.28
N ARG A 178 3.94 -0.35 -20.89
CA ARG A 178 5.29 -0.58 -20.39
C ARG A 178 6.11 0.68 -20.64
N VAL A 179 6.62 1.27 -19.57
CA VAL A 179 7.46 2.46 -19.66
C VAL A 179 8.88 2.05 -19.98
N ASN A 180 9.56 2.82 -20.86
CA ASN A 180 10.98 2.65 -21.10
C ASN A 180 11.75 3.11 -19.86
N LYS A 181 12.59 2.23 -19.29
CA LYS A 181 13.39 2.52 -18.08
C LYS A 181 14.34 3.70 -18.26
N ASN A 182 14.75 4.01 -19.49
CA ASN A 182 15.61 5.14 -19.79
C ASN A 182 14.84 6.48 -19.85
N GLN A 183 13.51 6.44 -19.81
CA GLN A 183 12.63 7.61 -19.89
C GLN A 183 11.89 7.87 -18.57
N ILE A 184 12.19 7.11 -17.51
CA ILE A 184 11.55 7.26 -16.20
C ILE A 184 12.58 7.10 -15.09
N GLU A 185 12.48 7.94 -14.07
CA GLU A 185 13.22 7.75 -12.84
C GLU A 185 12.67 6.53 -12.10
N LEU A 186 13.54 5.63 -11.64
CA LEU A 186 13.16 4.48 -10.82
C LEU A 186 13.53 4.75 -9.37
N PRO A 187 12.79 4.22 -8.38
CA PRO A 187 13.23 4.25 -6.99
C PRO A 187 14.68 3.77 -6.85
N GLN A 188 15.51 4.54 -6.15
CA GLN A 188 16.93 4.29 -6.00
C GLN A 188 17.22 2.88 -5.45
N LEU A 189 16.39 2.38 -4.51
CA LEU A 189 16.58 1.03 -3.98
C LEU A 189 16.41 -0.06 -5.04
N LEU A 190 15.51 0.14 -6.01
CA LEU A 190 15.31 -0.80 -7.13
C LEU A 190 16.52 -0.80 -8.07
N GLN A 191 17.16 0.34 -8.26
CA GLN A 191 18.37 0.47 -9.08
C GLN A 191 19.58 -0.15 -8.39
N ARG A 192 19.69 0.02 -7.07
CA ARG A 192 20.77 -0.52 -6.25
C ARG A 192 20.70 -2.03 -6.10
N GLU A 193 19.49 -2.60 -6.03
CA GLU A 193 19.28 -4.04 -5.82
C GLU A 193 18.38 -4.68 -6.91
N PRO A 194 18.81 -4.65 -8.18
CA PRO A 194 17.95 -5.02 -9.31
C PRO A 194 17.57 -6.50 -9.32
N GLU A 195 18.44 -7.38 -8.81
CA GLU A 195 18.16 -8.81 -8.70
C GLU A 195 17.06 -9.09 -7.68
N ARG A 196 17.15 -8.46 -6.49
CA ARG A 196 16.16 -8.60 -5.42
C ARG A 196 14.77 -8.09 -5.85
N PHE A 197 14.74 -7.04 -6.68
CA PHE A 197 13.51 -6.43 -7.17
C PHE A 197 13.20 -6.76 -8.63
N MET A 198 13.74 -7.85 -9.17
CA MET A 198 13.55 -8.22 -10.58
C MET A 198 12.07 -8.30 -10.95
N TYR A 199 11.22 -8.84 -10.06
CA TYR A 199 9.77 -8.91 -10.26
C TYR A 199 9.08 -7.54 -10.36
N MET A 200 9.66 -6.45 -9.86
CA MET A 200 9.13 -5.10 -10.07
C MET A 200 9.67 -4.48 -11.36
N LEU A 201 10.87 -4.89 -11.80
CA LEU A 201 11.59 -4.32 -12.94
C LEU A 201 11.31 -5.05 -14.26
N ASN A 202 10.95 -6.33 -14.24
CA ASN A 202 10.71 -7.12 -15.44
C ASN A 202 9.71 -8.27 -15.16
N ARG A 203 8.56 -8.21 -15.82
CA ARG A 203 7.49 -9.22 -15.78
C ARG A 203 7.42 -10.09 -17.03
N SER A 204 8.38 -9.99 -17.95
CA SER A 204 8.30 -10.65 -19.27
C SER A 204 8.62 -12.15 -19.25
N PHE A 205 9.15 -12.67 -18.14
CA PHE A 205 9.48 -14.09 -17.99
C PHE A 205 8.23 -14.99 -18.07
N PRO A 206 8.38 -16.30 -18.40
CA PRO A 206 7.27 -17.26 -18.40
C PRO A 206 6.44 -17.28 -17.12
N ASN A 207 7.11 -17.19 -15.98
CA ASN A 207 6.50 -17.14 -14.64
C ASN A 207 6.10 -15.71 -14.21
N ALA A 208 6.19 -14.72 -15.09
CA ALA A 208 6.02 -13.29 -14.81
C ALA A 208 6.84 -12.79 -13.60
N GLY A 209 8.00 -13.39 -13.31
CA GLY A 209 8.83 -13.04 -12.15
C GLY A 209 8.22 -13.42 -10.80
N PHE A 210 7.21 -14.31 -10.77
CA PHE A 210 6.71 -14.89 -9.53
C PHE A 210 7.56 -16.10 -9.10
N ARG A 211 7.96 -16.14 -7.83
CA ARG A 211 8.80 -17.20 -7.26
C ARG A 211 8.07 -18.52 -7.02
N ASP A 212 6.74 -18.51 -7.01
CA ASP A 212 5.84 -19.64 -6.74
C ASP A 212 4.93 -19.98 -7.94
N ALA A 213 5.34 -19.53 -9.13
CA ALA A 213 4.66 -19.79 -10.40
C ALA A 213 5.29 -20.95 -11.16
#